data_AF-A0A6N8GG18-F1
#
_entry.id   AF-A0A6N8GG18-F1
#
_cell.length_a   1.000
_cell.length_b   1.000
_cell.length_c   1.000
_cell.angle_alpha   90.00
_cell.angle_beta   90.00
_cell.angle_gamma   90.00
#
_symmetry.space_group_name_H-M   'P 1'
#
loop_
_entity.id
_entity.type
_entity.pdbx_description
1 polymer ?
#
loop_
_entity_poly.entity_id
_entity_poly.type
_entity_poly.pdbx_seq_one_letter_code
_entity_poly.pdbx_strand_id
1 'polypeptide(L)'
;MLLRELRLALRNNSGAYGYSVMITGALAVLTAINGSPGAGQVFLFMLGAALSFAAVEALATRMYRRSLREDEATKVIALGSSLNFGSILSAVGAAALVALVIPPTAGWVVGGFAASLVYLLVAAVEMSLARRIEEHRDLE
;
A
#
# COMPACT_ATOMS: atom_id res chain seq x y z
N MET A 1 -15.41 -27.40 -2.68
CA MET A 1 -16.17 -26.21 -3.14
C MET A 1 -15.81 -24.96 -2.33
N LEU A 2 -15.95 -24.97 -1.00
CA LEU A 2 -15.70 -23.82 -0.12
C LEU A 2 -14.27 -23.23 -0.20
N LEU A 3 -13.24 -24.08 -0.29
CA LEU A 3 -11.84 -23.63 -0.44
C LEU A 3 -11.57 -22.86 -1.73
N ARG A 4 -12.30 -23.17 -2.81
CA ARG A 4 -12.16 -22.48 -4.11
C ARG A 4 -12.80 -21.10 -4.04
N GLU A 5 -13.99 -21.00 -3.46
CA GLU A 5 -14.69 -19.72 -3.24
C GLU A 5 -13.91 -18.82 -2.27
N LEU A 6 -13.34 -19.39 -1.19
CA LEU A 6 -12.50 -18.64 -0.25
C LEU A 6 -11.25 -18.06 -0.93
N ARG A 7 -10.59 -18.83 -1.80
CA ARG A 7 -9.44 -18.34 -2.59
C ARG A 7 -9.84 -17.23 -3.57
N LEU A 8 -11.01 -17.35 -4.21
CA LEU A 8 -11.52 -16.31 -5.13
C LEU A 8 -11.85 -15.02 -4.38
N ALA A 9 -12.53 -15.11 -3.24
CA ALA A 9 -12.86 -13.97 -2.39
C ALA A 9 -11.60 -13.26 -1.87
N LEU A 10 -10.61 -14.02 -1.39
CA LEU A 10 -9.32 -13.47 -0.96
C LEU A 10 -8.59 -12.79 -2.13
N ARG A 11 -8.59 -13.41 -3.32
CA ARG A 11 -7.90 -12.88 -4.50
C ARG A 11 -8.48 -11.54 -4.95
N ASN A 12 -9.81 -11.43 -5.08
CA ASN A 12 -10.45 -10.22 -5.61
C ASN A 12 -10.34 -9.01 -4.68
N ASN A 13 -10.29 -9.21 -3.37
CA ASN A 13 -10.29 -8.12 -2.39
C ASN A 13 -8.96 -7.93 -1.64
N SER A 14 -7.95 -8.77 -1.90
CA SER A 14 -6.67 -8.79 -1.16
C SER A 14 -5.98 -7.42 -1.08
N GLY A 15 -5.93 -6.68 -2.19
CA GLY A 15 -5.26 -5.37 -2.25
C GLY A 15 -5.96 -4.31 -1.39
N ALA A 16 -7.28 -4.19 -1.53
CA ALA A 16 -8.09 -3.24 -0.76
C ALA A 16 -8.11 -3.61 0.74
N TYR A 17 -8.21 -4.91 1.04
CA TYR A 17 -8.17 -5.41 2.41
C TYR A 17 -6.82 -5.13 3.07
N GLY A 18 -5.71 -5.46 2.40
CA GLY A 18 -4.37 -5.22 2.95
C GLY A 18 -4.07 -3.74 3.15
N TYR A 19 -4.49 -2.87 2.22
CA TYR A 19 -4.37 -1.43 2.40
C TYR A 19 -5.17 -0.94 3.60
N SER A 20 -6.38 -1.47 3.81
CA SER A 20 -7.22 -1.12 4.95
C SER A 20 -6.56 -1.51 6.28
N VAL A 21 -6.06 -2.74 6.38
CA VAL A 21 -5.31 -3.20 7.56
C VAL A 21 -4.08 -2.32 7.79
N MET A 22 -3.33 -2.03 6.74
CA MET A 22 -2.14 -1.18 6.78
C MET A 22 -2.47 0.22 7.29
N ILE A 23 -3.42 0.93 6.66
CA ILE A 23 -3.67 2.34 6.97
C ILE A 23 -4.25 2.50 8.38
N THR A 24 -5.04 1.53 8.85
CA THR A 24 -5.48 1.45 10.25
C THR A 24 -4.30 1.23 11.20
N GLY A 25 -3.39 0.31 10.88
CA GLY A 25 -2.17 0.09 11.66
C GLY A 25 -1.25 1.32 11.71
N ALA A 26 -1.10 2.03 10.59
CA ALA A 26 -0.33 3.26 10.49
C ALA A 26 -0.93 4.38 11.35
N LEU A 27 -2.25 4.56 11.29
CA LEU A 27 -2.96 5.51 12.16
C LEU A 27 -2.79 5.13 13.64
N ALA A 28 -2.91 3.85 13.97
CA ALA A 28 -2.78 3.34 15.33
C ALA A 28 -1.37 3.57 15.89
N VAL A 29 -0.31 3.31 15.12
CA VAL A 29 1.07 3.51 15.59
C VAL A 29 1.41 4.99 15.75
N LEU A 30 0.94 5.86 14.83
CA LEU A 30 1.05 7.31 14.98
C LEU A 30 0.34 7.80 16.25
N THR A 31 -0.86 7.28 16.50
CA THR A 31 -1.64 7.61 17.70
C THR A 31 -0.96 7.11 18.98
N ALA A 32 -0.37 5.92 18.95
CA ALA A 32 0.34 5.35 20.10
C ALA A 32 1.58 6.18 20.49
N ILE A 33 2.26 6.81 19.52
CA ILE A 33 3.47 7.59 19.74
C ILE A 33 3.16 9.07 20.02
N ASN A 34 2.27 9.68 19.23
CA ASN A 34 1.99 11.12 19.29
C ASN A 34 0.75 11.49 20.12
N GLY A 35 0.02 10.49 20.64
CA GLY A 35 -1.24 10.68 21.35
C GLY A 35 -2.45 10.79 20.42
N SER A 36 -3.62 11.02 21.02
CA SER A 36 -4.89 11.06 20.28
C SER A 36 -4.95 12.23 19.29
N PRO A 37 -5.22 11.98 17.99
CA PRO A 37 -5.32 13.05 17.02
C PRO A 37 -6.59 13.89 17.22
N GLY A 38 -6.47 15.19 17.01
CA GLY A 38 -7.63 16.05 16.74
C GLY A 38 -8.21 15.79 15.35
N ALA A 39 -9.45 16.24 15.10
CA ALA A 39 -10.13 16.03 13.81
C ALA A 39 -9.32 16.53 12.60
N GLY A 40 -8.70 17.72 12.69
CA GLY A 40 -7.86 18.26 11.62
C GLY A 40 -6.65 17.38 11.30
N GLN A 41 -6.06 16.73 12.30
CA GLN A 41 -4.93 15.81 12.12
C GLN A 41 -5.34 14.52 11.40
N VAL A 42 -6.57 14.04 11.65
CA VAL A 42 -7.14 12.91 10.89
C VAL A 42 -7.32 13.27 9.42
N PHE A 43 -7.86 14.46 9.11
CA PHE A 43 -7.97 14.93 7.73
C PHE A 43 -6.60 15.09 7.05
N LEU A 44 -5.61 15.61 7.77
CA LEU A 44 -4.23 15.72 7.30
C LEU A 44 -3.61 14.35 6.98
N PHE A 45 -3.84 13.36 7.84
CA PHE A 45 -3.42 11.98 7.61
C PHE A 45 -4.08 11.38 6.35
N MET A 46 -5.39 11.53 6.21
CA MET A 46 -6.13 11.09 5.02
C MET A 46 -5.65 11.80 3.75
N LEU A 47 -5.37 13.10 3.83
CA LEU A 47 -4.84 13.89 2.72
C LEU A 47 -3.48 13.36 2.28
N GLY A 48 -2.55 13.13 3.23
CA GLY A 48 -1.24 12.55 2.95
C GLY A 48 -1.37 11.19 2.27
N ALA A 49 -2.23 10.32 2.81
CA ALA A 49 -2.50 9.01 2.23
C ALA A 49 -3.02 9.13 0.77
N ALA A 50 -3.99 10.00 0.49
CA ALA A 50 -4.52 10.22 -0.86
C ALA A 50 -3.46 10.79 -1.83
N LEU A 51 -2.64 11.74 -1.38
CA LEU A 51 -1.57 12.33 -2.18
C LEU A 51 -0.53 11.30 -2.63
N SER A 52 -0.31 10.24 -1.85
CA SER A 52 0.61 9.16 -2.24
C SER A 52 0.14 8.42 -3.49
N PHE A 53 -1.17 8.19 -3.66
CA PHE A 53 -1.73 7.54 -4.85
C PHE A 53 -1.54 8.42 -6.07
N ALA A 54 -1.84 9.72 -5.96
CA ALA A 54 -1.60 10.68 -7.02
C ALA A 54 -0.11 10.74 -7.40
N ALA A 55 0.80 10.71 -6.42
CA ALA A 55 2.24 10.68 -6.68
C ALA A 55 2.68 9.40 -7.41
N VAL A 56 2.19 8.23 -7.00
CA VAL A 56 2.49 6.96 -7.66
C VAL A 56 1.92 6.92 -9.07
N GLU A 57 0.70 7.40 -9.28
CA GLU A 57 0.08 7.49 -10.61
C GLU A 57 0.85 8.42 -11.54
N ALA A 58 1.23 9.61 -11.04
CA ALA A 58 2.07 10.54 -11.77
C ALA A 58 3.42 9.90 -12.14
N LEU A 59 4.07 9.18 -11.22
CA LEU A 59 5.32 8.48 -11.51
C LEU A 59 5.14 7.37 -12.56
N ALA A 60 4.09 6.54 -12.42
CA ALA A 60 3.79 5.44 -13.32
C ALA A 60 3.52 5.91 -14.76
N THR A 61 2.87 7.07 -14.91
CA THR A 61 2.49 7.65 -16.21
C THR A 61 3.56 8.59 -16.79
N ARG A 62 4.73 8.72 -16.16
CA ARG A 62 5.76 9.74 -16.47
C ARG A 62 5.16 11.15 -16.51
N MET A 63 4.49 11.53 -15.43
CA MET A 63 3.72 12.76 -15.28
C MET A 63 2.62 12.87 -16.34
N TYR A 64 1.79 11.83 -16.47
CA TYR A 64 0.65 11.76 -17.40
C TYR A 64 1.01 11.86 -18.89
N ARG A 65 2.27 11.60 -19.25
CA ARG A 65 2.76 11.61 -20.64
C ARG A 65 2.51 10.30 -21.39
N ARG A 66 2.12 9.22 -20.68
CA ARG A 66 1.75 7.93 -21.27
C ARG A 66 0.36 7.51 -20.82
N SER A 67 -0.49 7.09 -21.75
CA SER A 67 -1.73 6.39 -21.40
C SER A 67 -1.39 4.98 -20.90
N LEU A 68 -2.02 4.59 -19.79
CA LEU A 68 -2.02 3.19 -19.34
C LEU A 68 -2.84 2.41 -20.38
N ARG A 69 -2.20 1.52 -21.16
CA ARG A 69 -2.93 0.63 -22.07
C ARG A 69 -3.76 -0.34 -21.22
N GLU A 70 -5.04 -0.46 -21.51
CA GLU A 70 -6.01 -1.28 -20.76
C GLU A 70 -5.67 -2.79 -20.74
N ASP A 71 -4.81 -3.26 -21.66
CA ASP A 71 -4.54 -4.69 -21.90
C ASP A 71 -3.61 -5.36 -20.88
N GLU A 72 -2.84 -4.62 -20.06
CA GLU A 72 -1.87 -5.22 -19.11
C GLU A 72 -2.49 -5.62 -17.75
N ALA A 73 -3.75 -5.26 -17.48
CA ALA A 73 -4.33 -5.29 -16.14
C ALA A 73 -4.83 -6.68 -15.67
N THR A 74 -5.17 -7.60 -16.57
CA THR A 74 -6.05 -8.73 -16.20
C THR A 74 -5.32 -9.98 -15.70
N LYS A 75 -4.05 -10.21 -16.08
CA LYS A 75 -3.40 -11.52 -15.85
C LYS A 75 -2.66 -11.65 -14.52
N VAL A 76 -2.37 -10.55 -13.83
CA VAL A 76 -1.38 -10.52 -12.73
C VAL A 76 -2.00 -10.69 -11.33
N ILE A 77 -3.31 -10.52 -11.20
CA ILE A 77 -4.01 -10.45 -9.90
C ILE A 77 -3.96 -11.79 -9.11
N ALA A 78 -3.33 -12.85 -9.64
CA ALA A 78 -3.17 -14.15 -8.99
C ALA A 78 -2.16 -14.19 -7.84
N LEU A 79 -1.04 -13.47 -7.94
CA LEU A 79 0.12 -13.71 -7.08
C LEU A 79 0.20 -12.80 -5.84
N GLY A 80 -0.62 -11.75 -5.76
CA GLY A 80 -0.56 -10.73 -4.71
C GLY A 80 -1.20 -11.12 -3.37
N SER A 81 -1.89 -12.27 -3.27
CA SER A 81 -2.68 -12.62 -2.09
C SER A 81 -1.85 -13.00 -0.84
N SER A 82 -0.57 -13.36 -0.99
CA SER A 82 0.25 -13.86 0.11
C SER A 82 1.42 -12.95 0.50
N LEU A 83 1.67 -11.89 -0.28
CA LEU A 83 2.85 -11.03 -0.12
C LEU A 83 2.58 -9.80 0.76
N ASN A 84 1.33 -9.47 1.06
CA ASN A 84 0.98 -8.23 1.72
C ASN A 84 1.51 -8.06 3.16
N PHE A 85 2.03 -9.09 3.82
CA PHE A 85 2.61 -8.92 5.16
C PHE A 85 3.86 -8.02 5.12
N GLY A 86 4.71 -8.18 4.11
CA GLY A 86 5.93 -7.38 3.97
C GLY A 86 5.61 -5.91 3.72
N SER A 87 4.73 -5.65 2.76
CA SER A 87 4.24 -4.30 2.45
C SER A 87 3.52 -3.64 3.65
N ILE A 88 2.63 -4.35 4.35
CA ILE A 88 1.90 -3.85 5.52
C ILE A 88 2.88 -3.48 6.63
N LEU A 89 3.76 -4.39 7.04
CA LEU A 89 4.68 -4.16 8.16
C LEU A 89 5.70 -3.07 7.83
N SER A 90 6.22 -3.03 6.61
CA SER A 90 7.15 -1.99 6.17
C SER A 90 6.48 -0.61 6.17
N ALA A 91 5.23 -0.53 5.72
CA ALA A 91 4.46 0.72 5.70
C ALA A 91 4.11 1.22 7.10
N VAL A 92 3.68 0.33 8.00
CA VAL A 92 3.44 0.69 9.41
C VAL A 92 4.75 1.10 10.09
N GLY A 93 5.85 0.40 9.80
CA GLY A 93 7.20 0.79 10.24
C GLY A 93 7.61 2.18 9.75
N ALA A 94 7.31 2.52 8.49
CA ALA A 94 7.56 3.86 7.96
C ALA A 94 6.73 4.94 8.69
N ALA A 95 5.46 4.68 8.99
CA ALA A 95 4.64 5.58 9.81
C ALA A 95 5.22 5.75 11.23
N ALA A 96 5.70 4.66 11.83
CA ALA A 96 6.35 4.70 13.14
C ALA A 96 7.63 5.54 13.10
N LEU A 97 8.47 5.37 12.08
CA LEU A 97 9.67 6.19 11.88
C LEU A 97 9.32 7.67 11.73
N VAL A 98 8.29 7.99 10.94
CA VAL A 98 7.79 9.37 10.80
C VAL A 98 7.35 9.93 12.15
N ALA A 99 6.61 9.15 12.94
CA ALA A 99 6.15 9.58 14.26
C ALA A 99 7.32 9.89 15.22
N LEU A 100 8.47 9.22 15.06
CA LEU A 100 9.65 9.42 15.89
C LEU A 100 10.51 10.63 15.46
N VAL A 101 10.52 10.99 14.18
CA VAL A 101 11.46 11.99 13.65
C VAL A 101 10.82 13.29 13.16
N ILE A 102 9.51 13.29 12.90
CA ILE A 102 8.77 14.45 12.40
C ILE A 102 7.90 15.04 13.51
N PRO A 103 7.87 16.38 13.68
CA PRO A 103 7.00 17.03 14.64
C PRO A 103 5.52 16.62 14.45
N PRO A 104 4.73 16.46 15.52
CA PRO A 104 3.40 15.86 15.45
C PRO A 104 2.47 16.51 14.42
N THR A 105 2.50 17.84 14.25
CA THR A 105 1.65 18.56 13.28
C THR A 105 1.89 18.13 11.84
N ALA A 106 3.15 18.04 11.42
CA ALA A 106 3.52 17.56 10.08
C ALA A 106 3.49 16.03 9.99
N GLY A 107 3.74 15.34 11.11
CA GLY A 107 3.79 13.88 11.21
C GLY A 107 2.51 13.19 10.77
N TRP A 108 1.34 13.83 10.91
CA TRP A 108 0.08 13.26 10.42
C TRP A 108 0.02 13.19 8.89
N VAL A 109 0.30 14.29 8.19
CA VAL A 109 0.33 14.30 6.71
C VAL A 109 1.44 13.38 6.20
N VAL A 110 2.66 13.57 6.72
CA VAL A 110 3.83 12.83 6.26
C VAL A 110 3.68 11.34 6.59
N GLY A 111 3.05 11.01 7.72
CA GLY A 111 2.84 9.63 8.16
C GLY A 111 1.86 8.90 7.27
N GLY A 112 0.71 9.51 6.95
CA GLY A 112 -0.24 8.94 5.99
C GLY A 112 0.36 8.80 4.59
N PHE A 113 1.09 9.82 4.13
CA PHE A 113 1.77 9.79 2.84
C PHE A 113 2.84 8.68 2.77
N ALA A 114 3.73 8.63 3.75
CA ALA A 114 4.83 7.67 3.79
C ALA A 114 4.32 6.23 3.90
N ALA A 115 3.33 5.97 4.77
CA ALA A 115 2.73 4.65 4.92
C ALA A 115 2.15 4.15 3.58
N SER A 116 1.29 4.95 2.95
CA SER A 116 0.65 4.57 1.69
C SER A 116 1.66 4.45 0.54
N LEU A 117 2.64 5.35 0.45
CA LEU A 117 3.69 5.28 -0.57
C LEU A 117 4.54 4.01 -0.41
N VAL A 118 5.02 3.71 0.81
CA VAL A 118 5.82 2.51 1.08
C VAL A 118 5.02 1.26 0.81
N TYR A 119 3.75 1.20 1.21
CA TYR A 119 2.87 0.07 0.91
C TYR A 119 2.77 -0.17 -0.60
N LEU A 120 2.46 0.87 -1.38
CA LEU A 120 2.31 0.76 -2.83
C LEU A 120 3.60 0.31 -3.52
N LEU A 121 4.74 0.88 -3.13
CA LEU A 121 6.04 0.55 -3.72
C LEU A 121 6.49 -0.88 -3.37
N VAL A 122 6.39 -1.27 -2.09
CA VAL A 122 6.78 -2.62 -1.65
C VAL A 122 5.84 -3.65 -2.27
N ALA A 123 4.53 -3.40 -2.30
CA ALA A 123 3.57 -4.28 -2.97
C ALA A 123 3.87 -4.41 -4.47
N ALA A 124 4.26 -3.33 -5.16
CA ALA A 124 4.65 -3.37 -6.57
C ALA A 124 5.93 -4.21 -6.80
N VAL A 125 6.91 -4.11 -5.90
CA VAL A 125 8.12 -4.94 -5.94
C VAL A 125 7.79 -6.41 -5.70
N GLU A 126 7.01 -6.70 -4.66
CA GLU A 126 6.53 -8.05 -4.33
C GLU A 126 5.81 -8.70 -5.52
N MET A 127 4.88 -7.98 -6.15
CA MET A 127 4.17 -8.45 -7.34
C MET A 127 5.12 -8.70 -8.51
N SER A 128 6.10 -7.81 -8.72
CA SER A 128 7.09 -7.94 -9.80
C SER A 128 8.01 -9.14 -9.62
N LEU A 129 8.44 -9.41 -8.38
CA LEU A 129 9.24 -10.58 -8.02
C LEU A 129 8.43 -11.87 -8.21
N ALA A 130 7.18 -11.88 -7.75
CA ALA A 130 6.31 -13.04 -7.90
C ALA A 130 6.08 -13.41 -9.37
N ARG A 131 5.87 -12.42 -10.25
CA ARG A 131 5.75 -12.66 -11.70
C ARG A 131 7.00 -13.32 -12.28
N ARG A 132 8.19 -12.81 -11.94
CA ARG A 132 9.47 -13.36 -12.45
C ARG A 132 9.69 -14.80 -11.99
N ILE A 133 9.30 -15.13 -10.76
CA ILE A 133 9.41 -16.50 -10.23
C ILE A 133 8.45 -17.43 -10.98
N GLU A 134 7.23 -16.99 -11.26
CA GLU A 134 6.26 -17.79 -12.03
C GLU A 134 6.71 -17.99 -13.49
N GLU A 135 7.20 -16.93 -14.15
CA GLU A 135 7.77 -17.01 -15.49
C GLU A 135 8.94 -18.00 -15.59
N HIS A 136 9.80 -18.07 -14.57
CA HIS A 136 10.88 -19.06 -14.53
C HIS A 136 10.38 -20.49 -14.35
N ARG A 137 9.30 -20.69 -13.57
CA ARG A 137 8.75 -22.03 -13.32
C ARG A 137 8.01 -22.60 -14.53
N ASP A 138 7.43 -21.75 -15.37
CA ASP A 138 6.74 -22.18 -16.59
C ASP A 138 7.71 -22.53 -17.75
N LEU A 139 9.02 -22.27 -17.58
CA LEU A 139 10.07 -22.59 -18.55
C LEU A 139 10.81 -23.91 -18.25
N GLU A 140 10.57 -24.51 -17.07
CA GLU A 140 11.07 -25.85 -16.66
C GLU A 140 10.04 -26.95 -16.92
#